data_AF-A0A9R1LWQ0-F1
#
_entry.id   AF-A0A9R1LWQ0-F1
#
_cell.length_a   1.000
_cell.length_b   1.000
_cell.length_c   1.000
_cell.angle_alpha   90.00
_cell.angle_beta   90.00
_cell.angle_gamma   90.00
#
_symmetry.space_group_name_H-M   'P 1'
#
loop_
_entity.id
_entity.type
_entity.pdbx_description
1 polymer ?
#
loop_
_entity_poly.entity_id
_entity_poly.type
_entity_poly.pdbx_seq_one_letter_code
_entity_poly.pdbx_strand_id
1 'polypeptide(L)'
;MLSASLKTPPSLAALSPSACGPVPAASFPPLLPSRGRFRLSAAASEGATVSQEDDAFEEARLAQFAADWKAVRADKDQGKILTLPVLRSNTGGIILKYNSMQGFMPNPLLSPAHWCKDPKRPIQDVTKDLVDSFVSVK
;
A
#
# COMPACT_ATOMS: atom_id res chain seq x y z
N MET A 1 -2.97 38.20 -51.53
CA MET A 1 -1.90 38.33 -50.52
C MET A 1 -2.34 37.59 -49.27
N LEU A 2 -1.41 36.87 -48.62
CA LEU A 2 -1.52 36.06 -47.40
C LEU A 2 -1.73 34.55 -47.58
N SER A 3 -0.60 33.91 -47.87
CA SER A 3 -0.32 32.48 -47.70
C SER A 3 -0.11 32.18 -46.21
N ALA A 4 -0.81 31.20 -45.64
CA ALA A 4 -0.60 30.76 -44.26
C ALA A 4 0.10 29.40 -44.25
N SER A 5 1.33 29.43 -43.74
CA SER A 5 2.30 28.34 -43.67
C SER A 5 1.93 27.31 -42.59
N LEU A 6 1.79 26.04 -42.97
CA LEU A 6 1.60 24.92 -42.04
C LEU A 6 2.95 24.53 -41.44
N LYS A 7 3.08 24.66 -40.11
CA LYS A 7 4.28 24.27 -39.37
C LYS A 7 4.15 22.82 -38.88
N THR A 8 4.91 21.93 -39.51
CA THR A 8 5.05 20.51 -39.15
C THR A 8 5.85 20.36 -37.85
N PRO A 9 5.44 19.50 -36.90
CA PRO A 9 6.27 19.15 -35.74
C PRO A 9 7.36 18.13 -36.12
N PRO A 10 8.53 18.18 -35.46
CA PRO A 10 9.60 17.23 -35.70
C PRO A 10 9.27 15.82 -35.16
N SER A 11 9.45 14.85 -36.04
CA SER A 11 9.45 13.40 -35.79
C SER A 11 10.49 13.06 -34.71
N LEU A 12 10.03 12.49 -33.59
CA LEU A 12 10.93 11.87 -32.61
C LEU A 12 11.21 10.43 -33.05
N ALA A 13 12.46 10.22 -33.42
CA ALA A 13 13.01 8.94 -33.80
C ALA A 13 12.78 7.88 -32.72
N ALA A 14 12.30 6.72 -33.17
CA ALA A 14 12.22 5.50 -32.39
C ALA A 14 13.63 5.05 -31.98
N LEU A 15 13.86 4.90 -30.67
CA LEU A 15 15.05 4.24 -30.14
C LEU A 15 14.68 2.79 -29.79
N SER A 16 15.20 1.89 -30.62
CA SER A 16 15.24 0.44 -30.43
C SER A 16 15.96 0.06 -29.13
N PRO A 17 15.47 -0.96 -28.39
CA PRO A 17 16.32 -1.79 -27.56
C PRO A 17 16.63 -3.12 -28.28
N SER A 18 17.79 -3.16 -28.93
CA SER A 18 18.58 -4.39 -29.12
C SER A 18 19.60 -4.40 -27.97
N ALA A 19 20.03 -5.47 -27.32
CA ALA A 19 19.95 -6.89 -27.60
C ALA A 19 20.06 -7.66 -26.26
N CYS A 20 19.54 -8.87 -26.28
CA CYS A 20 19.73 -9.90 -25.26
C CYS A 20 21.22 -10.27 -25.15
N GLY A 21 21.76 -10.32 -23.94
CA GLY A 21 23.10 -10.84 -23.66
C GLY A 21 23.05 -11.76 -22.41
N PRO A 22 23.52 -13.02 -22.50
CA PRO A 22 23.54 -13.92 -21.36
C PRO A 22 24.77 -13.66 -20.48
N VAL A 23 24.55 -13.51 -19.18
CA VAL A 23 25.62 -13.39 -18.18
C VAL A 23 25.94 -14.80 -17.64
N PRO A 24 27.21 -15.24 -17.62
CA PRO A 24 27.54 -16.56 -17.10
C PRO A 24 27.43 -16.60 -15.57
N ALA A 25 26.75 -17.64 -15.08
CA ALA A 25 26.63 -17.97 -13.67
C ALA A 25 28.00 -18.39 -13.10
N ALA A 26 28.53 -17.59 -12.18
CA ALA A 26 29.66 -17.99 -11.35
C ALA A 26 29.15 -18.79 -10.14
N SER A 27 29.43 -20.09 -10.16
CA SER A 27 29.23 -21.01 -9.04
C SER A 27 30.17 -20.68 -7.89
N PHE A 28 29.62 -20.35 -6.72
CA PHE A 28 30.36 -20.31 -5.46
C PHE A 28 29.99 -21.51 -4.58
N PRO A 29 30.96 -22.21 -3.97
CA PRO A 29 30.71 -23.39 -3.14
C PRO A 29 30.13 -23.00 -1.75
N PRO A 30 29.32 -23.86 -1.11
CA PRO A 30 28.81 -23.60 0.23
C PRO A 30 29.86 -23.93 1.29
N LEU A 31 30.20 -22.95 2.12
CA LEU A 31 30.94 -23.16 3.37
C LEU A 31 29.98 -23.65 4.45
N LEU A 32 30.19 -24.87 4.93
CA LEU A 32 29.53 -25.44 6.11
C LEU A 32 29.85 -24.61 7.37
N PRO A 33 28.88 -24.48 8.29
CA PRO A 33 29.17 -24.35 9.71
C PRO A 33 28.89 -25.67 10.45
N SER A 34 29.98 -26.24 10.98
CA SER A 34 30.12 -26.93 12.27
C SER A 34 28.87 -27.50 12.97
N ARG A 35 28.85 -28.84 13.08
CA ARG A 35 28.01 -29.65 13.98
C ARG A 35 28.21 -29.26 15.45
N GLY A 36 27.37 -28.34 15.94
CA GLY A 36 27.07 -28.23 17.36
C GLY A 36 26.17 -29.38 17.80
N ARG A 37 26.73 -30.34 18.56
CA ARG A 37 25.96 -31.37 19.28
C ARG A 37 25.10 -30.68 20.35
N PHE A 38 23.83 -30.45 20.07
CA PHE A 38 22.85 -30.17 21.13
C PHE A 38 22.23 -31.48 21.60
N ARG A 39 22.44 -31.75 22.90
CA ARG A 39 21.92 -32.88 23.65
C ARG A 39 20.40 -32.89 23.61
N LEU A 40 19.83 -34.04 23.25
CA LEU A 40 18.47 -34.41 23.60
C LEU A 40 18.42 -34.70 25.10
N SER A 41 17.55 -34.00 25.81
CA SER A 41 17.00 -34.48 27.08
C SER A 41 15.49 -34.38 27.00
N ALA A 42 14.85 -35.55 27.03
CA ALA A 42 13.44 -35.74 27.22
C ALA A 42 13.07 -35.51 28.69
N ALA A 43 11.95 -34.81 28.93
CA ALA A 43 10.98 -35.16 29.97
C ALA A 43 9.76 -34.22 29.93
N ALA A 44 8.60 -34.83 30.16
CA ALA A 44 7.33 -34.25 30.58
C ALA A 44 6.56 -33.38 29.56
N SER A 45 5.65 -34.06 28.87
CA SER A 45 4.35 -33.49 28.51
C SER A 45 3.65 -33.06 29.79
N GLU A 46 3.25 -31.78 29.87
CA GLU A 46 1.93 -31.35 30.34
C GLU A 46 1.81 -29.82 30.19
N GLY A 47 0.93 -29.39 29.28
CA GLY A 47 0.30 -28.07 29.29
C GLY A 47 1.01 -26.91 28.57
N ALA A 48 0.76 -26.76 27.26
CA ALA A 48 0.66 -25.45 26.57
C ALA A 48 0.45 -25.67 25.05
N THR A 49 -0.75 -26.01 24.61
CA THR A 49 -1.08 -26.07 23.17
C THR A 49 -1.64 -24.73 22.65
N VAL A 50 -1.64 -23.67 23.46
CA VAL A 50 -2.30 -22.40 23.13
C VAL A 50 -1.38 -21.39 22.41
N SER A 51 -0.04 -21.53 22.46
CA SER A 51 0.84 -20.46 21.96
C SER A 51 1.31 -20.60 20.50
N GLN A 52 1.51 -21.83 20.00
CA GLN A 52 2.13 -22.04 18.68
C GLN A 52 1.21 -21.66 17.51
N GLU A 53 -0.11 -21.76 17.69
CA GLU A 53 -1.11 -21.35 16.71
C GLU A 53 -1.29 -19.82 16.67
N ASP A 54 -1.22 -19.17 17.83
CA ASP A 54 -1.28 -17.71 17.94
C ASP A 54 -0.05 -17.04 17.29
N ASP A 55 1.15 -17.60 17.49
CA ASP A 55 2.38 -17.10 16.87
C ASP A 55 2.33 -17.21 15.33
N ALA A 56 1.87 -18.35 14.81
CA ALA A 56 1.73 -18.56 13.36
C ALA A 56 0.65 -17.65 12.74
N PHE A 57 -0.46 -17.40 13.47
CA PHE A 57 -1.51 -16.49 13.04
C PHE A 57 -1.02 -15.04 12.96
N GLU A 58 -0.30 -14.57 13.99
CA GLU A 58 0.26 -13.21 13.97
C GLU A 58 1.36 -13.04 12.91
N GLU A 59 2.19 -14.07 12.66
CA GLU A 59 3.15 -14.06 11.56
C GLU A 59 2.44 -13.90 10.20
N ALA A 60 1.37 -14.67 9.97
CA ALA A 60 0.57 -14.55 8.75
C ALA A 60 -0.07 -13.15 8.63
N ARG A 61 -0.57 -12.59 9.74
CA ARG A 61 -1.15 -11.25 9.78
C ARG A 61 -0.14 -10.16 9.44
N LEU A 62 1.08 -10.27 9.97
CA LEU A 62 2.18 -9.34 9.69
C LEU A 62 2.66 -9.47 8.25
N ALA A 63 2.75 -10.69 7.71
CA ALA A 63 3.10 -10.93 6.31
C ALA A 63 2.06 -10.29 5.36
N GLN A 64 0.77 -10.43 5.67
CA GLN A 64 -0.30 -9.79 4.91
C GLN A 64 -0.21 -8.26 5.00
N PHE A 65 0.00 -7.70 6.19
CA PHE A 65 0.19 -6.26 6.37
C PHE A 65 1.39 -5.72 5.57
N ALA A 66 2.50 -6.46 5.55
CA ALA A 66 3.69 -6.10 4.77
C ALA A 66 3.43 -6.13 3.26
N ALA A 67 2.62 -7.09 2.78
CA ALA A 67 2.20 -7.15 1.38
C ALA A 67 1.29 -5.96 1.02
N ASP A 68 0.30 -5.66 1.87
CA ASP A 68 -0.62 -4.53 1.68
C ASP A 68 0.10 -3.17 1.72
N TRP A 69 1.10 -3.02 2.58
CA TRP A 69 1.95 -1.83 2.61
C TRP A 69 2.74 -1.62 1.31
N LYS A 70 3.26 -2.70 0.71
CA LYS A 70 3.94 -2.64 -0.59
C LYS A 70 2.95 -2.24 -1.70
N ALA A 71 1.74 -2.77 -1.68
CA ALA A 71 0.70 -2.43 -2.64
C ALA A 71 0.30 -0.96 -2.57
N VAL A 72 0.03 -0.43 -1.36
CA VAL A 72 -0.27 1.00 -1.17
C VAL A 72 0.86 1.90 -1.66
N ARG A 73 2.11 1.54 -1.35
CA ARG A 73 3.25 2.35 -1.78
C ARG A 73 3.35 2.38 -3.31
N ALA A 74 3.16 1.25 -3.97
CA ALA A 74 3.14 1.16 -5.43
C ALA A 74 1.99 1.98 -6.04
N ASP A 75 0.77 1.86 -5.52
CA ASP A 75 -0.40 2.64 -5.97
C ASP A 75 -0.16 4.15 -5.83
N LYS A 76 0.43 4.58 -4.69
CA LYS A 76 0.79 5.97 -4.42
C LYS A 76 1.88 6.47 -5.38
N ASP A 77 2.92 5.69 -5.61
CA ASP A 77 4.03 6.05 -6.50
C ASP A 77 3.57 6.12 -7.97
N GLN A 78 2.57 5.32 -8.35
CA GLN A 78 1.87 5.42 -9.64
C GLN A 78 0.89 6.60 -9.73
N GLY A 79 0.56 7.24 -8.60
CA GLY A 79 -0.43 8.32 -8.53
C GLY A 79 -1.85 7.85 -8.86
N LYS A 80 -2.17 6.58 -8.59
CA LYS A 80 -3.46 5.97 -8.86
C LYS A 80 -4.52 6.53 -7.92
N ILE A 81 -5.70 6.82 -8.46
CA ILE A 81 -6.85 7.21 -7.65
C ILE A 81 -7.52 5.94 -7.12
N LEU A 82 -7.57 5.82 -5.79
CA LEU A 82 -8.15 4.70 -5.06
C LEU A 82 -9.50 5.10 -4.48
N THR A 83 -10.52 4.28 -4.71
CA THR A 83 -11.82 4.44 -4.07
C THR A 83 -11.86 3.57 -2.81
N LEU A 84 -11.86 4.22 -1.64
CA LEU A 84 -11.74 3.56 -0.34
C LEU A 84 -12.99 3.77 0.52
N PRO A 85 -13.46 2.75 1.24
CA PRO A 85 -14.56 2.90 2.18
C PRO A 85 -14.13 3.70 3.41
N VAL A 86 -15.04 4.56 3.87
CA VAL A 86 -14.88 5.34 5.11
C VAL A 86 -15.37 4.50 6.27
N LEU A 87 -14.46 4.16 7.18
CA LEU A 87 -14.79 3.37 8.36
C LEU A 87 -15.43 4.22 9.44
N ARG A 88 -14.84 5.37 9.73
CA ARG A 88 -15.23 6.26 10.83
C ARG A 88 -14.83 7.68 10.52
N SER A 89 -15.45 8.64 11.19
CA SER A 89 -15.02 10.04 11.21
C SER A 89 -14.66 10.46 12.62
N ASN A 90 -13.80 11.48 12.72
CA ASN A 90 -13.49 12.17 13.96
C ASN A 90 -13.49 13.70 13.72
N THR A 91 -13.23 14.47 14.77
CA THR A 91 -13.19 15.93 14.72
C THR A 91 -12.26 16.47 13.63
N GLY A 92 -11.15 15.78 13.36
CA GLY A 92 -10.10 16.23 12.46
C GLY A 92 -10.18 15.69 11.03
N GLY A 93 -10.98 14.66 10.75
CA GLY A 93 -10.93 13.96 9.47
C GLY A 93 -11.74 12.67 9.41
N ILE A 94 -11.49 11.89 8.36
CA ILE A 94 -12.07 10.57 8.12
C ILE A 94 -10.99 9.48 8.15
N ILE A 95 -11.37 8.28 8.57
CA ILE A 95 -10.53 7.09 8.62
C ILE A 95 -10.98 6.16 7.49
N LEU A 96 -10.05 5.82 6.60
CA LEU A 96 -10.29 5.02 5.41
C LEU A 96 -9.70 3.63 5.59
N LYS A 97 -10.32 2.60 4.99
CA LYS A 97 -9.74 1.25 4.94
C LYS A 97 -9.08 0.99 3.60
N TYR A 98 -7.87 0.45 3.63
CA TYR A 98 -7.21 -0.15 2.48
C TYR A 98 -6.74 -1.54 2.89
N ASN A 99 -7.34 -2.60 2.35
CA ASN A 99 -7.04 -3.99 2.72
C ASN A 99 -6.97 -4.20 4.25
N SER A 100 -5.83 -4.64 4.79
CA SER A 100 -5.59 -4.79 6.24
C SER A 100 -5.19 -3.49 6.96
N MET A 101 -5.05 -2.38 6.24
CA MET A 101 -4.56 -1.10 6.75
C MET A 101 -5.68 -0.06 6.90
N GLN A 102 -5.40 0.92 7.74
CA GLN A 102 -6.25 2.10 7.92
C GLN A 102 -5.43 3.36 7.67
N GLY A 103 -6.00 4.27 6.89
CA GLY A 103 -5.43 5.59 6.62
C GLY A 103 -6.28 6.68 7.26
N PHE A 104 -5.70 7.86 7.42
CA PHE A 104 -6.40 9.04 7.92
C PHE A 104 -6.33 10.17 6.88
N MET A 105 -7.48 10.77 6.59
CA MET A 105 -7.62 11.92 5.71
C MET A 105 -8.10 13.13 6.51
N PRO A 106 -7.24 14.14 6.72
CA PRO A 106 -7.60 15.39 7.39
C PRO A 106 -8.70 16.16 6.67
N ASN A 107 -9.56 16.83 7.43
CA ASN A 107 -10.63 17.71 6.91
C ASN A 107 -10.14 18.73 5.86
N PRO A 108 -9.00 19.43 6.05
CA PRO A 108 -8.50 20.39 5.06
C PRO A 108 -8.08 19.75 3.73
N LEU A 109 -7.80 18.44 3.71
CA LEU A 109 -7.40 17.71 2.51
C LEU A 109 -8.58 17.05 1.78
N LEU A 110 -9.80 17.17 2.32
CA LEU A 110 -10.99 16.72 1.62
C LEU A 110 -11.22 17.58 0.36
N SER A 111 -11.74 16.95 -0.69
CA SER A 111 -12.11 17.64 -1.92
C SER A 111 -13.08 18.80 -1.61
N PRO A 112 -12.98 19.95 -2.31
CA PRO A 112 -13.88 21.08 -2.14
C PRO A 112 -15.37 20.76 -2.28
N ALA A 113 -15.71 19.65 -2.95
CA ALA A 113 -17.09 19.15 -3.01
C ALA A 113 -17.67 18.80 -1.63
N HIS A 114 -16.82 18.42 -0.68
CA HIS A 114 -17.17 18.05 0.69
C HIS A 114 -16.89 19.19 1.69
N TRP A 115 -16.55 20.37 1.21
CA TRP A 115 -16.41 21.53 2.08
C TRP A 115 -17.78 22.03 2.48
N CYS A 116 -17.90 22.43 3.75
CA CYS A 116 -19.15 22.98 4.22
C CYS A 116 -19.40 24.34 3.55
N LYS A 117 -20.47 24.41 2.75
CA LYS A 117 -20.95 25.66 2.14
C LYS A 117 -21.85 26.46 3.07
N ASP A 118 -22.42 25.79 4.08
CA ASP A 118 -23.34 26.39 5.03
C ASP A 118 -22.63 26.80 6.31
N PRO A 119 -22.62 28.09 6.69
CA PRO A 119 -21.93 28.55 7.89
C PRO A 119 -22.51 27.97 9.20
N LYS A 120 -23.72 27.40 9.13
CA LYS A 120 -24.41 26.79 10.29
C LYS A 120 -24.06 25.32 10.50
N ARG A 121 -23.49 24.66 9.49
CA ARG A 121 -23.16 23.23 9.56
C ARG A 121 -21.67 23.08 9.80
N PRO A 122 -21.22 22.46 10.89
CA PRO A 122 -19.80 22.21 11.08
C PRO A 122 -19.31 21.13 10.10
N ILE A 123 -18.04 21.20 9.70
CA ILE A 123 -17.41 20.22 8.80
C ILE A 123 -17.48 18.78 9.36
N GLN A 124 -17.54 18.65 10.68
CA GLN A 124 -17.71 17.36 11.37
C GLN A 124 -19.02 16.66 11.01
N ASP A 125 -20.09 17.43 10.76
CA ASP A 125 -21.36 16.84 10.35
C ASP A 125 -21.33 16.42 8.89
N VAL A 126 -20.48 17.02 8.07
CA VAL A 126 -20.24 16.55 6.70
C VAL A 126 -19.42 15.26 6.71
N THR A 127 -18.39 15.16 7.57
CA THR A 127 -17.59 13.94 7.65
C THR A 127 -18.29 12.76 8.32
N LYS A 128 -19.25 13.00 9.22
CA LYS A 128 -20.14 11.96 9.74
C LYS A 128 -21.03 11.36 8.65
N ASP A 129 -21.58 12.18 7.76
CA ASP A 129 -22.39 11.69 6.64
C ASP A 129 -21.59 10.86 5.64
N LEU A 130 -20.26 11.00 5.63
CA LEU A 130 -19.38 10.19 4.79
C LEU A 130 -19.07 8.81 5.39
N VAL A 131 -19.41 8.54 6.64
CA VAL A 131 -19.20 7.21 7.23
C VAL A 131 -20.03 6.17 6.47
N ASP A 132 -19.46 4.98 6.24
CA ASP A 132 -20.03 3.90 5.42
C ASP A 132 -20.18 4.23 3.92
N SER A 133 -19.70 5.40 3.48
CA SER A 133 -19.58 5.75 2.05
C SER A 133 -18.19 5.41 1.49
N PHE A 134 -18.00 5.68 0.20
CA PHE A 134 -16.71 5.53 -0.47
C PHE A 134 -16.17 6.89 -0.93
N VAL A 135 -14.87 7.12 -0.72
CA VAL A 135 -14.19 8.36 -1.12
C VAL A 135 -13.01 8.03 -2.03
N SER A 136 -12.84 8.84 -3.07
CA SER A 136 -11.69 8.75 -3.97
C SER A 136 -10.50 9.54 -3.41
N VAL A 137 -9.37 8.86 -3.26
CA VAL A 137 -8.12 9.39 -2.72
C VAL A 137 -7.00 9.15 -3.73
N LYS A 138 -6.03 10.06 -3.77
CA LYS A 138 -4.85 9.99 -4.62
C LYS A 138 -3.59 10.03 -3.77
#